data_AF-A0A1J5PD63-F1
#
_entry.id   AF-A0A1J5PD63-F1
#
_cell.length_a   1.000
_cell.length_b   1.000
_cell.length_c   1.000
_cell.angle_alpha   90.00
_cell.angle_beta   90.00
_cell.angle_gamma   90.00
#
_symmetry.space_group_name_H-M   'P 1'
#
loop_
_entity.id
_entity.type
_entity.pdbx_description
1 polymer ?
#
loop_
_entity_poly.entity_id
_entity_poly.type
_entity_poly.pdbx_seq_one_letter_code
_entity_poly.pdbx_strand_id
1 'polypeptide(L)'
;MPTFTELQPVTDFSNAQYPVTGNPDLKPEYNNTFSVRYNKFDFASGNVFFSNFSFVQTDNKIVANTIYYPATYTLNTHLAGTIATQYQNAGGYYSANAFYVFAKPWEKRKYNLFFIGNLSYINNISYITNVDGTTYDPTTEENIAKSLVASQGVRFRIDIADKIDAELNTTYSVTSSKNSINQPGIQDNFRSWVMGINGKNYIFKDWTYSYDYSKTFYYGYSGAKNPNIFNTYLERRFLKGNMATLRFAVLDVFNQNTGYTSTVSGNSIIQSNVNRLGRYYMLTFTYRFSKMAGKAPGRGPGRGFGPPGGGHGGPGGPMF
;
A
#
# COMPACT_ATOMS: atom_id res chain seq x y z
N MET A 1 16.91 -10.26 18.78
CA MET A 1 18.22 -10.93 18.93
C MET A 1 19.02 -10.62 17.67
N PRO A 2 20.30 -10.26 17.78
CA PRO A 2 21.16 -10.06 16.62
C PRO A 2 21.24 -11.33 15.78
N THR A 3 21.32 -11.18 14.47
CA THR A 3 21.60 -12.27 13.54
C THR A 3 23.08 -12.63 13.58
N PHE A 4 23.44 -13.83 13.11
CA PHE A 4 24.84 -14.27 13.07
C PHE A 4 25.72 -13.31 12.25
N THR A 5 25.24 -12.85 11.09
CA THR A 5 25.94 -11.90 10.22
C THR A 5 26.15 -10.54 10.89
N GLU A 6 25.20 -10.10 11.73
CA GLU A 6 25.35 -8.86 12.49
C GLU A 6 26.38 -8.99 13.63
N LEU A 7 26.66 -10.20 14.12
CA LEU A 7 27.63 -10.43 15.21
C LEU A 7 29.03 -10.77 14.72
N GLN A 8 29.17 -11.30 13.51
CA GLN A 8 30.44 -11.83 13.02
C GLN A 8 31.46 -10.70 12.79
N PRO A 9 32.57 -10.63 13.55
CA PRO A 9 33.58 -9.58 13.40
C PRO A 9 34.52 -9.83 12.21
N VAL A 10 33.98 -10.32 11.09
CA VAL A 10 34.71 -10.60 9.87
C VAL A 10 34.07 -9.77 8.77
N THR A 11 34.89 -9.00 8.06
CA THR A 11 34.42 -8.21 6.93
C THR A 11 34.11 -9.11 5.75
N ASP A 12 32.86 -9.12 5.32
CA ASP A 12 32.40 -9.78 4.10
C ASP A 12 32.58 -8.84 2.89
N PHE A 13 33.37 -9.30 1.91
CA PHE A 13 33.66 -8.59 0.66
C PHE A 13 32.92 -9.19 -0.55
N SER A 14 31.86 -9.97 -0.35
CA SER A 14 31.01 -10.50 -1.43
C SER A 14 30.54 -9.40 -2.38
N ASN A 15 30.36 -8.17 -1.87
CA ASN A 15 30.33 -6.95 -2.66
C ASN A 15 31.49 -6.03 -2.25
N ALA A 16 32.57 -5.99 -3.04
CA ALA A 16 33.78 -5.27 -2.70
C ALA A 16 33.61 -3.74 -2.54
N GLN A 17 32.59 -3.14 -3.17
CA GLN A 17 32.30 -1.70 -2.98
C GLN A 17 31.49 -1.42 -1.72
N TYR A 18 30.78 -2.42 -1.20
CA TYR A 18 29.88 -2.32 -0.05
C TYR A 18 30.16 -3.43 0.97
N PRO A 19 31.37 -3.47 1.55
CA PRO A 19 31.73 -4.50 2.51
C PRO A 19 30.90 -4.36 3.80
N VAL A 20 30.56 -5.50 4.42
CA VAL A 20 29.76 -5.54 5.66
C VAL A 20 30.58 -6.17 6.77
N THR A 21 30.61 -5.55 7.94
CA THR A 21 31.31 -6.08 9.12
C THR A 21 30.34 -6.15 10.29
N GLY A 22 30.22 -7.33 10.91
CA GLY A 22 29.44 -7.49 12.14
C GLY A 22 30.11 -6.86 13.35
N ASN A 23 29.35 -6.78 14.44
CA ASN A 23 29.79 -6.28 15.73
C ASN A 23 29.44 -7.31 16.82
N PRO A 24 30.43 -7.99 17.42
CA PRO A 24 30.18 -9.03 18.41
C PRO A 24 29.63 -8.49 19.73
N ASP A 25 29.73 -7.17 19.97
CA ASP A 25 29.28 -6.51 21.20
C ASP A 25 27.80 -6.09 21.14
N LEU A 26 27.07 -6.46 20.09
CA LEU A 26 25.65 -6.10 19.96
C LEU A 26 24.82 -6.71 21.08
N LYS A 27 24.07 -5.84 21.75
CA LYS A 27 23.04 -6.20 22.73
C LYS A 27 21.76 -6.64 22.01
N PRO A 28 20.97 -7.54 22.62
CA PRO A 28 19.62 -7.83 22.16
C PRO A 28 18.73 -6.57 22.12
N GLU A 29 17.95 -6.45 21.04
CA GLU A 29 16.86 -5.47 20.94
C GLU A 29 15.67 -5.87 21.82
N TYR A 30 15.02 -4.88 22.43
CA TYR A 30 13.77 -5.06 23.18
C TYR A 30 12.67 -4.20 22.58
N ASN A 31 11.57 -4.83 22.15
CA ASN A 31 10.42 -4.14 21.56
C ASN A 31 9.30 -3.98 22.58
N ASN A 32 8.96 -2.73 22.91
CA ASN A 32 7.82 -2.38 23.73
C ASN A 32 6.66 -1.94 22.81
N THR A 33 5.60 -2.73 22.78
CA THR A 33 4.44 -2.48 21.92
C THR A 33 3.22 -2.08 22.76
N PHE A 34 2.70 -0.88 22.51
CA PHE A 34 1.43 -0.42 23.03
C PHE A 34 0.40 -0.37 21.90
N SER A 35 -0.76 -0.99 22.08
CA SER A 35 -1.81 -0.98 21.06
C SER A 35 -3.18 -0.73 21.66
N VAL A 36 -3.97 0.10 20.97
CA VAL A 36 -5.36 0.41 21.31
C VAL A 36 -6.20 0.10 20.09
N ARG A 37 -7.29 -0.62 20.31
CA ARG A 37 -8.29 -0.89 19.28
C ARG A 37 -9.66 -0.52 19.81
N TYR A 38 -10.40 0.26 19.05
CA TYR A 38 -11.77 0.63 19.38
C TYR A 38 -12.69 0.32 18.20
N ASN A 39 -13.77 -0.41 18.47
CA ASN A 39 -14.79 -0.73 17.48
C ASN A 39 -16.15 -0.38 18.09
N LYS A 40 -16.95 0.42 17.38
CA LYS A 40 -18.32 0.74 17.77
C LYS A 40 -19.23 0.51 16.56
N PHE A 41 -20.29 -0.26 16.78
CA PHE A 41 -21.35 -0.48 15.82
C PHE A 41 -22.68 -0.11 16.46
N ASP A 42 -23.47 0.72 15.79
CA ASP A 42 -24.83 1.06 16.19
C ASP A 42 -25.82 0.32 15.28
N PHE A 43 -26.60 -0.60 15.85
CA PHE A 43 -27.57 -1.40 15.10
C PHE A 43 -28.74 -0.58 14.56
N ALA A 44 -29.17 0.48 15.27
CA ALA A 44 -30.32 1.28 14.89
C ALA A 44 -29.99 2.21 13.72
N SER A 45 -28.85 2.90 13.79
CA SER A 45 -28.41 3.82 12.74
C SER A 45 -27.58 3.14 11.64
N GLY A 46 -26.98 1.99 11.93
CA GLY A 46 -26.01 1.32 11.04
C GLY A 46 -24.63 1.97 11.03
N ASN A 47 -24.39 2.96 11.88
CA ASN A 47 -23.12 3.68 11.96
C ASN A 47 -22.00 2.76 12.46
N VAL A 48 -20.82 2.89 11.84
CA VAL A 48 -19.62 2.14 12.21
C VAL A 48 -18.50 3.13 12.51
N PHE A 49 -17.85 2.96 13.64
CA PHE A 49 -16.58 3.60 13.91
C PHE A 49 -15.56 2.55 14.32
N PHE A 50 -14.47 2.48 13.59
CA PHE A 50 -13.34 1.61 13.86
C PHE A 50 -12.09 2.47 13.94
N SER A 51 -11.27 2.27 14.97
CA SER A 51 -9.96 2.87 15.06
C SER A 51 -8.95 1.93 15.68
N ASN A 52 -7.71 2.09 15.27
CA ASN A 52 -6.58 1.41 15.85
C ASN A 52 -5.41 2.38 15.98
N PHE A 53 -4.69 2.24 17.07
CA PHE A 53 -3.43 2.91 17.34
C PHE A 53 -2.43 1.86 17.79
N SER A 54 -1.20 1.95 17.32
CA SER A 54 -0.08 1.11 17.68
C SER A 54 1.16 1.97 17.81
N PHE A 55 1.89 1.79 18.90
CA PHE A 55 3.16 2.44 19.17
C PHE A 55 4.18 1.38 19.52
N VAL A 56 5.32 1.39 18.85
CA VAL A 56 6.44 0.48 19.09
C VAL A 56 7.66 1.31 19.41
N GLN A 57 8.24 1.10 20.59
CA GLN A 57 9.56 1.61 20.95
C GLN A 57 10.53 0.43 20.98
N THR A 58 11.71 0.59 20.38
CA THR A 58 12.76 -0.42 20.43
C THR A 58 13.96 0.10 21.20
N ASP A 59 14.25 -0.55 22.32
CA ASP A 59 15.46 -0.30 23.09
C ASP A 59 16.62 -1.14 22.53
N ASN A 60 17.84 -0.60 22.57
CA ASN A 60 19.04 -1.18 21.96
C ASN A 60 18.84 -1.56 20.48
N LYS A 61 18.11 -0.73 19.72
CA LYS A 61 17.86 -0.98 18.29
C LYS A 61 19.19 -1.20 17.58
N ILE A 62 19.37 -2.32 16.90
CA ILE A 62 20.54 -2.58 16.06
C ILE A 62 20.33 -1.75 14.79
N VAL A 63 21.24 -0.82 14.54
CA VAL A 63 21.20 0.10 13.41
C VAL A 63 22.49 0.01 12.61
N ALA A 64 22.40 0.35 11.33
CA ALA A 64 23.56 0.45 10.47
C ALA A 64 24.33 1.75 10.75
N ASN A 65 25.65 1.62 10.76
CA ASN A 65 26.62 2.67 10.64
C ASN A 65 27.26 2.58 9.24
N THR A 66 27.04 3.59 8.41
CA THR A 66 27.62 3.67 7.08
C THR A 66 28.98 4.36 7.16
N ILE A 67 30.05 3.67 6.78
CA ILE A 67 31.42 4.15 6.90
C ILE A 67 31.96 4.47 5.50
N TYR A 68 32.34 5.73 5.28
CA TYR A 68 32.99 6.18 4.06
C TYR A 68 34.50 6.15 4.23
N TYR A 69 35.16 5.28 3.46
CA TYR A 69 36.63 5.21 3.43
C TYR A 69 37.20 6.09 2.30
N PRO A 70 38.35 6.76 2.54
CA PRO A 70 39.01 7.55 1.52
C PRO A 70 39.54 6.67 0.39
N ALA A 71 39.68 7.25 -0.80
CA ALA A 71 40.18 6.55 -1.99
C ALA A 71 41.59 5.95 -1.79
N THR A 72 42.38 6.51 -0.89
CA THR A 72 43.67 5.96 -0.44
C THR A 72 43.56 5.64 1.03
N TYR A 73 43.57 4.35 1.38
CA TYR A 73 43.54 3.87 2.76
C TYR A 73 44.59 2.77 2.95
N THR A 74 45.76 3.13 3.46
CA THR A 74 46.92 2.22 3.52
C THR A 74 46.89 1.23 4.67
N LEU A 75 46.09 1.51 5.72
CA LEU A 75 45.88 0.59 6.85
C LEU A 75 45.17 -0.70 6.42
N ASN A 76 44.28 -0.61 5.43
CA ASN A 76 43.66 -1.77 4.79
C ASN A 76 43.26 -1.42 3.35
N THR A 77 44.09 -1.83 2.40
CA THR A 77 43.88 -1.49 0.98
C THR A 77 42.57 -2.03 0.39
N HIS A 78 41.97 -3.07 0.98
CA HIS A 78 40.68 -3.60 0.55
C HIS A 78 39.49 -2.69 0.88
N LEU A 79 39.64 -1.77 1.84
CA LEU A 79 38.60 -0.81 2.23
C LEU A 79 38.74 0.53 1.52
N ALA A 80 39.84 0.77 0.80
CA ALA A 80 40.09 2.02 0.11
C ALA A 80 38.98 2.34 -0.91
N GLY A 81 38.34 3.50 -0.75
CA GLY A 81 37.25 3.97 -1.61
C GLY A 81 35.92 3.22 -1.47
N THR A 82 35.76 2.41 -0.41
CA THR A 82 34.53 1.63 -0.17
C THR A 82 33.51 2.40 0.69
N ILE A 83 32.25 1.98 0.60
CA ILE A 83 31.17 2.41 1.51
C ILE A 83 30.79 1.20 2.35
N ALA A 84 31.42 1.06 3.53
CA ALA A 84 31.22 -0.10 4.38
C ALA A 84 29.99 0.05 5.28
N THR A 85 29.44 -1.08 5.74
CA THR A 85 28.40 -1.12 6.77
C THR A 85 28.90 -1.84 8.01
N GLN A 86 28.74 -1.22 9.17
CA GLN A 86 28.92 -1.86 10.47
C GLN A 86 27.65 -1.71 11.31
N TYR A 87 27.39 -2.62 12.25
CA TYR A 87 26.22 -2.55 13.11
C TYR A 87 26.55 -2.04 14.51
N GLN A 88 25.65 -1.26 15.10
CA GLN A 88 25.73 -0.86 16.51
C GLN A 88 24.35 -0.69 17.13
N ASN A 89 24.26 -0.77 18.46
CA ASN A 89 23.00 -0.48 19.15
C ASN A 89 22.79 1.02 19.29
N ALA A 90 21.56 1.48 19.06
CA ALA A 90 21.11 2.85 19.23
C ALA A 90 19.87 2.93 20.14
N GLY A 91 19.74 4.06 20.83
CA GLY A 91 18.51 4.42 21.54
C GLY A 91 17.64 5.35 20.70
N GLY A 92 16.34 5.42 21.01
CA GLY A 92 15.45 6.42 20.42
C GLY A 92 14.72 5.98 19.15
N TYR A 93 14.80 4.70 18.76
CA TYR A 93 13.91 4.17 17.72
C TYR A 93 12.48 4.06 18.25
N TYR A 94 11.53 4.65 17.53
CA TYR A 94 10.11 4.40 17.76
C TYR A 94 9.28 4.59 16.49
N SER A 95 8.14 3.93 16.44
CA SER A 95 7.15 4.09 15.39
C SER A 95 5.74 4.14 15.96
N ALA A 96 4.89 4.96 15.35
CA ALA A 96 3.48 5.09 15.69
C ALA A 96 2.65 4.89 14.42
N ASN A 97 1.59 4.10 14.51
CA ASN A 97 0.63 3.91 13.44
C ASN A 97 -0.76 4.14 14.01
N ALA A 98 -1.57 4.92 13.33
CA ALA A 98 -2.96 5.13 13.67
C ALA A 98 -3.80 5.04 12.41
N PHE A 99 -4.98 4.45 12.51
CA PHE A 99 -5.98 4.58 11.46
C PHE A 99 -7.37 4.61 12.06
N TYR A 100 -8.29 5.21 11.32
CA TYR A 100 -9.70 5.15 11.66
C TYR A 100 -10.55 5.05 10.40
N VAL A 101 -11.72 4.46 10.57
CA VAL A 101 -12.80 4.40 9.59
C VAL A 101 -14.08 4.78 10.31
N PHE A 102 -14.71 5.86 9.88
CA PHE A 102 -16.08 6.21 10.25
C PHE A 102 -16.98 6.01 9.05
N ALA A 103 -18.04 5.21 9.18
CA ALA A 103 -19.03 4.99 8.15
C ALA A 103 -20.42 5.37 8.68
N LYS A 104 -21.13 6.22 7.93
CA LYS A 104 -22.47 6.69 8.25
C LYS A 104 -23.40 6.39 7.09
N PRO A 105 -24.17 5.29 7.15
CA PRO A 105 -25.24 5.05 6.21
C PRO A 105 -26.50 5.84 6.59
N TRP A 106 -27.33 6.18 5.59
CA TRP A 106 -28.71 6.64 5.81
C TRP A 106 -29.63 6.11 4.71
N GLU A 107 -30.94 6.32 4.88
CA GLU A 107 -31.98 5.85 3.95
C GLU A 107 -31.86 4.36 3.63
N LYS A 108 -31.82 3.52 4.68
CA LYS A 108 -31.65 2.06 4.56
C LYS A 108 -30.39 1.69 3.76
N ARG A 109 -29.30 2.45 3.96
CA ARG A 109 -27.97 2.28 3.32
C ARG A 109 -27.93 2.63 1.83
N LYS A 110 -28.96 3.29 1.29
CA LYS A 110 -28.90 3.83 -0.08
C LYS A 110 -27.79 4.84 -0.27
N TYR A 111 -27.42 5.52 0.82
CA TYR A 111 -26.33 6.47 0.85
C TYR A 111 -25.40 6.09 2.00
N ASN A 112 -24.10 6.16 1.77
CA ASN A 112 -23.10 5.85 2.77
C ASN A 112 -21.91 6.79 2.66
N LEU A 113 -21.59 7.48 3.74
CA LEU A 113 -20.45 8.38 3.83
C LEU A 113 -19.37 7.76 4.70
N PHE A 114 -18.14 7.72 4.19
CA PHE A 114 -16.97 7.20 4.86
C PHE A 114 -15.93 8.30 5.04
N PHE A 115 -15.36 8.36 6.24
CA PHE A 115 -14.12 9.07 6.52
C PHE A 115 -13.07 8.04 6.91
N ILE A 116 -11.94 8.07 6.22
CA ILE A 116 -10.86 7.09 6.40
C ILE A 116 -9.59 7.86 6.64
N GLY A 117 -9.01 7.76 7.83
CA GLY A 117 -7.74 8.41 8.16
C GLY A 117 -6.65 7.38 8.40
N ASN A 118 -5.44 7.69 7.96
CA ASN A 118 -4.25 6.92 8.27
C ASN A 118 -3.11 7.86 8.68
N LEU A 119 -2.31 7.44 9.65
CA LEU A 119 -1.16 8.15 10.16
C LEU A 119 -0.08 7.12 10.47
N SER A 120 1.13 7.34 9.97
CA SER A 120 2.31 6.57 10.29
C SER A 120 3.43 7.56 10.59
N TYR A 121 4.12 7.37 11.70
CA TYR A 121 5.26 8.16 12.09
C TYR A 121 6.38 7.22 12.50
N ILE A 122 7.58 7.48 12.02
CA ILE A 122 8.78 6.69 12.35
C ILE A 122 9.88 7.67 12.72
N ASN A 123 10.47 7.47 13.89
CA ASN A 123 11.76 8.04 14.26
C ASN A 123 12.80 6.93 14.16
N ASN A 124 13.59 6.97 13.10
CA ASN A 124 14.64 6.01 12.83
C ASN A 124 16.01 6.61 13.15
N ILE A 125 16.94 5.77 13.59
CA ILE A 125 18.30 6.16 13.92
C ILE A 125 19.25 5.40 12.99
N SER A 126 20.28 6.07 12.52
CA SER A 126 21.42 5.47 11.82
C SER A 126 22.66 6.29 12.12
N TYR A 127 23.85 5.75 11.81
CA TYR A 127 25.09 6.49 11.96
C TYR A 127 25.81 6.61 10.62
N ILE A 128 26.57 7.69 10.47
CA ILE A 128 27.47 7.90 9.35
C ILE A 128 28.86 8.17 9.92
N THR A 129 29.84 7.36 9.52
CA THR A 129 31.24 7.59 9.84
C THR A 129 32.00 8.02 8.59
N ASN A 130 32.75 9.11 8.68
CA ASN A 130 33.70 9.52 7.64
C ASN A 130 35.12 9.31 8.15
N VAL A 131 35.94 8.57 7.38
CA VAL A 131 37.36 8.36 7.67
C VAL A 131 38.18 9.40 6.95
N ASP A 132 38.99 10.18 7.67
CA ASP A 132 39.81 11.24 7.08
C ASP A 132 40.83 10.69 6.07
N GLY A 133 41.02 11.37 4.94
CA GLY A 133 41.92 10.93 3.87
C GLY A 133 43.41 11.07 4.17
N THR A 134 43.78 11.82 5.20
CA THR A 134 45.16 12.15 5.57
C THR A 134 45.58 11.56 6.90
N THR A 135 44.74 11.67 7.95
CA THR A 135 45.03 11.14 9.29
C THR A 135 44.46 9.76 9.52
N TYR A 136 43.49 9.33 8.70
CA TYR A 136 42.71 8.11 8.87
C TYR A 136 41.85 8.06 10.15
N ASP A 137 41.64 9.22 10.78
CA ASP A 137 40.77 9.32 11.96
C ASP A 137 39.29 9.21 11.55
N PRO A 138 38.49 8.35 12.23
CA PRO A 138 37.06 8.25 11.98
C PRO A 138 36.28 9.33 12.75
N THR A 139 35.37 10.00 12.06
CA THR A 139 34.38 10.92 12.66
C THR A 139 32.99 10.34 12.48
N THR A 140 32.26 10.10 13.57
CA THR A 140 30.93 9.47 13.51
C THR A 140 29.85 10.45 13.93
N GLU A 141 28.83 10.58 13.08
CA GLU A 141 27.66 11.42 13.32
C GLU A 141 26.40 10.56 13.42
N GLU A 142 25.49 10.96 14.33
CA GLU A 142 24.18 10.34 14.47
C GLU A 142 23.17 11.01 13.53
N ASN A 143 22.49 10.18 12.73
CA ASN A 143 21.40 10.61 11.88
C ASN A 143 20.05 10.17 12.46
N ILE A 144 19.20 11.14 12.78
CA ILE A 144 17.83 10.95 13.22
C ILE A 144 16.91 11.22 12.03
N ALA A 145 16.37 10.16 11.45
CA ALA A 145 15.46 10.18 10.32
C ALA A 145 14.00 10.11 10.79
N LYS A 146 13.29 11.24 10.71
CA LYS A 146 11.87 11.35 11.05
C LYS A 146 11.03 11.26 9.79
N SER A 147 10.18 10.27 9.68
CA SER A 147 9.24 10.10 8.56
C SER A 147 7.81 10.14 9.05
N LEU A 148 6.97 10.91 8.37
CA LEU A 148 5.55 11.06 8.59
C LEU A 148 4.80 10.74 7.30
N VAL A 149 3.88 9.79 7.36
CA VAL A 149 2.90 9.51 6.31
C VAL A 149 1.52 9.73 6.91
N ALA A 150 0.76 10.67 6.37
CA ALA A 150 -0.61 10.94 6.80
C ALA A 150 -1.52 10.95 5.58
N SER A 151 -2.71 10.35 5.70
CA SER A 151 -3.74 10.46 4.67
C SER A 151 -5.13 10.62 5.26
N GLN A 152 -5.94 11.39 4.54
CA GLN A 152 -7.36 11.56 4.82
C GLN A 152 -8.15 11.29 3.55
N GLY A 153 -8.99 10.28 3.63
CA GLY A 153 -9.95 9.87 2.60
C GLY A 153 -11.37 10.25 2.98
N VAL A 154 -12.14 10.68 1.99
CA VAL A 154 -13.60 10.79 2.04
C VAL A 154 -14.16 9.97 0.91
N ARG A 155 -15.17 9.16 1.19
CA ARG A 155 -15.83 8.32 0.19
C ARG A 155 -17.33 8.39 0.40
N PHE A 156 -18.06 8.65 -0.67
CA PHE A 156 -19.50 8.70 -0.68
C PHE A 156 -20.02 7.68 -1.67
N ARG A 157 -20.82 6.74 -1.18
CA ARG A 157 -21.43 5.67 -1.98
C ARG A 157 -22.94 5.90 -2.08
N ILE A 158 -23.47 5.70 -3.28
CA ILE A 158 -24.89 5.60 -3.58
C ILE A 158 -25.17 4.20 -4.08
N ASP A 159 -26.12 3.51 -3.46
CA ASP A 159 -26.57 2.17 -3.85
C ASP A 159 -28.10 2.16 -3.88
N ILE A 160 -28.67 2.36 -5.07
CA ILE A 160 -30.11 2.29 -5.30
C ILE A 160 -30.33 1.16 -6.30
N ALA A 161 -30.90 0.07 -5.79
CA ALA A 161 -31.22 -1.13 -6.55
C ALA A 161 -31.86 -0.80 -7.90
N ASP A 162 -31.37 -1.48 -8.94
CA ASP A 162 -31.82 -1.36 -10.34
C ASP A 162 -31.72 0.05 -10.95
N LYS A 163 -31.01 0.99 -10.31
CA LYS A 163 -30.83 2.36 -10.82
C LYS A 163 -29.36 2.78 -10.85
N ILE A 164 -28.67 2.73 -9.71
CA ILE A 164 -27.30 3.22 -9.60
C ILE A 164 -26.55 2.51 -8.48
N ASP A 165 -25.31 2.11 -8.75
CA ASP A 165 -24.32 1.76 -7.73
C ASP A 165 -23.05 2.54 -8.07
N ALA A 166 -22.75 3.57 -7.29
CA ALA A 166 -21.70 4.53 -7.59
C ALA A 166 -20.99 4.99 -6.33
N GLU A 167 -19.71 5.32 -6.49
CA GLU A 167 -18.85 5.79 -5.43
C GLU A 167 -18.03 6.98 -5.93
N LEU A 168 -18.14 8.09 -5.21
CA LEU A 168 -17.20 9.21 -5.28
C LEU A 168 -16.19 9.04 -4.15
N ASN A 169 -14.91 9.13 -4.44
CA ASN A 169 -13.87 9.09 -3.44
C ASN A 169 -12.83 10.18 -3.67
N THR A 170 -12.22 10.64 -2.59
CA THR A 170 -11.04 11.48 -2.65
C THR A 170 -10.14 11.15 -1.47
N THR A 171 -8.83 11.16 -1.69
CA THR A 171 -7.84 10.94 -0.65
C THR A 171 -6.69 11.92 -0.82
N TYR A 172 -6.39 12.66 0.24
CA TYR A 172 -5.20 13.50 0.31
C TYR A 172 -4.16 12.83 1.19
N SER A 173 -2.94 12.69 0.69
CA SER A 173 -1.82 12.07 1.40
C SER A 173 -0.62 13.01 1.44
N VAL A 174 0.07 13.00 2.57
CA VAL A 174 1.31 13.75 2.82
C VAL A 174 2.35 12.77 3.30
N THR A 175 3.50 12.78 2.66
CA THR A 175 4.72 12.09 3.09
C THR A 175 5.77 13.15 3.35
N SER A 176 6.33 13.17 4.55
CA SER A 176 7.37 14.11 4.96
C SER A 176 8.48 13.32 5.63
N SER A 177 9.69 13.44 5.12
CA SER A 177 10.90 12.92 5.75
C SER A 177 11.82 14.07 6.12
N LYS A 178 12.50 13.96 7.26
CA LYS A 178 13.50 14.91 7.74
C LYS A 178 14.62 14.16 8.44
N ASN A 179 15.84 14.36 7.99
CA ASN A 179 17.06 13.81 8.58
C ASN A 179 17.78 14.90 9.38
N SER A 180 18.43 14.54 10.49
CA SER A 180 19.26 15.51 11.26
C SER A 180 20.54 15.87 10.51
N ILE A 181 21.08 14.94 9.73
CA ILE A 181 22.19 15.19 8.81
C ILE A 181 21.59 15.73 7.50
N ASN A 182 21.90 16.99 7.18
CA ASN A 182 21.36 17.66 6.00
C ASN A 182 22.05 17.17 4.73
N GLN A 183 21.29 16.57 3.81
CA GLN A 183 21.78 16.20 2.49
C GLN A 183 21.23 17.19 1.45
N PRO A 184 22.04 18.15 0.98
CA PRO A 184 21.58 19.18 0.05
C PRO A 184 21.09 18.56 -1.26
N GLY A 185 19.93 19.02 -1.73
CA GLY A 185 19.33 18.57 -3.00
C GLY A 185 18.36 17.40 -2.88
N ILE A 186 18.13 16.86 -1.69
CA ILE A 186 17.13 15.80 -1.47
C ILE A 186 15.77 16.42 -1.17
N GLN A 187 14.77 16.04 -1.97
CA GLN A 187 13.38 16.41 -1.74
C GLN A 187 12.69 15.31 -0.93
N ASP A 188 12.27 15.66 0.28
CA ASP A 188 11.71 14.71 1.24
C ASP A 188 10.22 14.95 1.58
N ASN A 189 9.60 15.94 0.93
CA ASN A 189 8.23 16.31 1.17
C ASN A 189 7.40 16.12 -0.09
N PHE A 190 6.54 15.11 -0.04
CA PHE A 190 5.68 14.68 -1.13
C PHE A 190 4.23 14.75 -0.70
N ARG A 191 3.35 15.16 -1.60
CA ARG A 191 1.91 15.15 -1.36
C ARG A 191 1.21 14.61 -2.58
N SER A 192 0.14 13.86 -2.37
CA SER A 192 -0.70 13.36 -3.46
C SER A 192 -2.16 13.61 -3.15
N TRP A 193 -2.91 14.06 -4.15
CA TRP A 193 -4.35 14.17 -4.06
C TRP A 193 -4.99 13.30 -5.13
N VAL A 194 -5.70 12.28 -4.70
CA VAL A 194 -6.46 11.38 -5.57
C VAL A 194 -7.93 11.76 -5.48
N MET A 195 -8.58 11.88 -6.63
CA MET A 195 -10.02 12.01 -6.76
C MET A 195 -10.50 10.94 -7.72
N GLY A 196 -11.56 10.23 -7.36
CA GLY A 196 -12.10 9.17 -8.20
C GLY A 196 -13.61 9.16 -8.17
N ILE A 197 -14.20 8.78 -9.28
CA ILE A 197 -15.61 8.44 -9.35
C ILE A 197 -15.76 7.16 -10.17
N ASN A 198 -16.36 6.14 -9.58
CA ASN A 198 -16.65 4.89 -10.27
C ASN A 198 -18.09 4.48 -10.01
N GLY A 199 -18.66 3.70 -10.92
CA GLY A 199 -20.01 3.21 -10.73
C GLY A 199 -20.66 2.69 -12.00
N LYS A 200 -21.91 2.27 -11.82
CA LYS A 200 -22.79 1.75 -12.85
C LYS A 200 -24.16 2.39 -12.71
N ASN A 201 -24.70 2.83 -13.83
CA ASN A 201 -26.10 3.21 -13.96
C ASN A 201 -26.83 2.15 -14.76
N TYR A 202 -28.00 1.73 -14.27
CA TYR A 202 -28.89 0.79 -14.93
C TYR A 202 -30.01 1.59 -15.61
N ILE A 203 -30.04 1.56 -16.93
CA ILE A 203 -30.91 2.40 -17.76
C ILE A 203 -31.85 1.48 -18.54
N PHE A 204 -33.13 1.82 -18.60
CA PHE A 204 -34.15 1.08 -19.35
C PHE A 204 -34.26 -0.44 -19.03
N LYS A 205 -33.73 -0.90 -17.89
CA LYS A 205 -33.62 -2.30 -17.41
C LYS A 205 -32.61 -3.18 -18.14
N ASP A 206 -32.37 -2.92 -19.41
CA ASP A 206 -31.52 -3.73 -20.29
C ASP A 206 -30.17 -3.08 -20.61
N TRP A 207 -29.99 -1.78 -20.32
CA TRP A 207 -28.72 -1.08 -20.49
C TRP A 207 -27.98 -0.89 -19.18
N THR A 208 -26.66 -0.95 -19.24
CA THR A 208 -25.78 -0.58 -18.13
C THR A 208 -24.64 0.28 -18.65
N TYR A 209 -24.52 1.47 -18.08
CA TYR A 209 -23.40 2.38 -18.33
C TYR A 209 -22.45 2.35 -17.13
N SER A 210 -21.19 2.02 -17.36
CA SER A 210 -20.15 1.96 -16.34
C SER A 210 -19.10 3.02 -16.58
N TYR A 211 -18.61 3.61 -15.51
CA TYR A 211 -17.55 4.60 -15.51
C TYR A 211 -16.60 4.32 -14.36
N ASP A 212 -15.33 4.55 -14.59
CA ASP A 212 -14.26 4.47 -13.61
C ASP A 212 -13.24 5.55 -13.95
N TYR A 213 -13.31 6.65 -13.21
CA TYR A 213 -12.49 7.83 -13.38
C TYR A 213 -11.59 8.00 -12.16
N SER A 214 -10.32 8.33 -12.39
CA SER A 214 -9.37 8.67 -11.36
C SER A 214 -8.42 9.76 -11.84
N LYS A 215 -8.27 10.80 -11.03
CA LYS A 215 -7.28 11.87 -11.21
C LYS A 215 -6.35 11.89 -10.02
N THR A 216 -5.05 11.84 -10.29
CA THR A 216 -4.02 12.02 -9.26
C THR A 216 -3.24 13.30 -9.53
N PHE A 217 -3.09 14.12 -8.49
CA PHE A 217 -2.17 15.25 -8.46
C PHE A 217 -1.00 14.92 -7.56
N TYR A 218 0.22 15.03 -8.08
CA TYR A 218 1.46 14.89 -7.35
C TYR A 218 2.06 16.28 -7.09
N TYR A 219 2.47 16.52 -5.85
CA TYR A 219 3.16 17.72 -5.42
C TYR A 219 4.50 17.33 -4.79
N GLY A 220 5.56 17.99 -5.24
CA GLY A 220 6.91 17.71 -4.78
C GLY A 220 7.55 16.46 -5.38
N TYR A 221 6.97 15.88 -6.43
CA TYR A 221 7.60 14.80 -7.18
C TYR A 221 8.28 15.37 -8.42
N SER A 222 9.61 15.24 -8.52
CA SER A 222 10.33 15.59 -9.75
C SER A 222 10.03 14.56 -10.85
N GLY A 223 9.61 15.03 -12.02
CA GLY A 223 9.34 14.19 -13.19
C GLY A 223 8.01 13.41 -13.18
N ALA A 224 7.20 13.50 -12.12
CA ALA A 224 5.91 12.81 -12.07
C ALA A 224 4.86 13.54 -12.93
N LYS A 225 4.18 12.79 -13.79
CA LYS A 225 2.97 13.26 -14.48
C LYS A 225 1.76 13.04 -13.57
N ASN A 226 0.75 13.90 -13.70
CA ASN A 226 -0.52 13.82 -12.97
C ASN A 226 -1.53 12.97 -13.77
N PRO A 227 -1.58 11.63 -13.60
CA PRO A 227 -2.38 10.77 -14.46
C PRO A 227 -3.87 11.11 -14.33
N ASN A 228 -4.54 11.10 -15.46
CA ASN A 228 -5.99 11.26 -15.59
C ASN A 228 -6.53 10.01 -16.30
N ILE A 229 -7.03 9.05 -15.55
CA ILE A 229 -7.45 7.75 -16.08
C ILE A 229 -8.97 7.74 -16.12
N PHE A 230 -9.52 7.35 -17.27
CA PHE A 230 -10.94 7.13 -17.42
C PHE A 230 -11.20 5.89 -18.24
N ASN A 231 -11.89 4.93 -17.63
CA ASN A 231 -12.36 3.71 -18.26
C ASN A 231 -13.88 3.72 -18.25
N THR A 232 -14.49 3.29 -19.34
CA THR A 232 -15.94 3.27 -19.45
C THR A 232 -16.42 2.17 -20.35
N TYR A 233 -17.64 1.68 -20.11
CA TYR A 233 -18.32 0.82 -21.06
C TYR A 233 -19.82 1.10 -21.08
N LEU A 234 -20.43 0.82 -22.23
CA LEU A 234 -21.87 0.71 -22.38
C LEU A 234 -22.19 -0.73 -22.76
N GLU A 235 -23.05 -1.39 -21.99
CA GLU A 235 -23.55 -2.71 -22.32
C GLU A 235 -25.07 -2.74 -22.44
N ARG A 236 -25.54 -3.61 -23.32
CA ARG A 236 -26.95 -3.95 -23.45
C ARG A 236 -27.13 -5.45 -23.31
N ARG A 237 -28.03 -5.86 -22.45
CA ARG A 237 -28.51 -7.24 -22.31
C ARG A 237 -29.76 -7.42 -23.15
N PHE A 238 -29.87 -8.53 -23.86
CA PHE A 238 -31.01 -8.80 -24.72
C PHE A 238 -31.27 -10.31 -24.80
N LEU A 239 -32.37 -10.66 -25.47
CA LEU A 239 -33.00 -12.00 -25.46
C LEU A 239 -33.67 -12.35 -24.13
N LYS A 240 -34.57 -13.35 -24.19
CA LYS A 240 -35.34 -13.83 -23.04
C LYS A 240 -34.40 -14.23 -21.91
N GLY A 241 -34.60 -13.68 -20.71
CA GLY A 241 -33.75 -13.98 -19.56
C GLY A 241 -32.34 -13.38 -19.62
N ASN A 242 -32.12 -12.31 -20.41
CA ASN A 242 -30.83 -11.63 -20.53
C ASN A 242 -29.68 -12.56 -20.97
N MET A 243 -29.98 -13.49 -21.88
CA MET A 243 -29.03 -14.52 -22.35
C MET A 243 -27.90 -13.95 -23.22
N ALA A 244 -28.13 -12.86 -23.95
CA ALA A 244 -27.10 -12.20 -24.74
C ALA A 244 -26.71 -10.85 -24.12
N THR A 245 -25.45 -10.47 -24.26
CA THR A 245 -24.93 -9.15 -23.87
C THR A 245 -23.97 -8.66 -24.94
N LEU A 246 -24.15 -7.41 -25.38
CA LEU A 246 -23.19 -6.70 -26.21
C LEU A 246 -22.62 -5.55 -25.39
N ARG A 247 -21.29 -5.47 -25.28
CA ARG A 247 -20.57 -4.44 -24.52
C ARG A 247 -19.57 -3.75 -25.42
N PHE A 248 -19.61 -2.42 -25.43
CA PHE A 248 -18.57 -1.58 -26.01
C PHE A 248 -17.82 -0.87 -24.88
N ALA A 249 -16.51 -1.10 -24.77
CA ALA A 249 -15.65 -0.55 -23.74
C ALA A 249 -14.54 0.31 -24.34
N VAL A 250 -14.19 1.38 -23.62
CA VAL A 250 -13.05 2.23 -23.90
C VAL A 250 -12.20 2.29 -22.63
N LEU A 251 -10.96 1.84 -22.75
CA LEU A 251 -9.99 1.91 -21.66
C LEU A 251 -8.98 3.01 -21.94
N ASP A 252 -8.62 3.72 -20.87
CA ASP A 252 -7.74 4.88 -20.87
C ASP A 252 -8.15 5.94 -21.93
N VAL A 253 -9.37 6.45 -21.79
CA VAL A 253 -9.97 7.47 -22.69
C VAL A 253 -9.07 8.70 -22.85
N PHE A 254 -8.23 9.03 -21.87
CA PHE A 254 -7.30 10.17 -21.96
C PHE A 254 -5.89 9.79 -22.42
N ASN A 255 -5.58 8.49 -22.53
CA ASN A 255 -4.25 7.98 -22.87
C ASN A 255 -3.16 8.46 -21.88
N GLN A 256 -3.46 8.40 -20.58
CA GLN A 256 -2.59 8.89 -19.50
C GLN A 256 -2.27 7.82 -18.43
N ASN A 257 -2.50 6.54 -18.71
CA ASN A 257 -2.15 5.44 -17.81
C ASN A 257 -0.64 5.16 -17.82
N THR A 258 0.13 6.07 -17.23
CA THR A 258 1.58 5.91 -16.99
C THR A 258 1.80 5.57 -15.52
N GLY A 259 2.26 4.36 -15.20
CA GLY A 259 2.52 3.95 -13.82
C GLY A 259 3.76 4.65 -13.27
N TYR A 260 3.61 5.42 -12.20
CA TYR A 260 4.72 6.07 -11.48
C TYR A 260 4.74 5.56 -10.03
N THR A 261 5.87 5.05 -9.57
CA THR A 261 6.10 4.72 -8.16
C THR A 261 7.45 5.31 -7.73
N SER A 262 7.50 5.97 -6.57
CA SER A 262 8.74 6.49 -5.97
C SER A 262 8.90 5.93 -4.57
N THR A 263 10.07 5.36 -4.27
CA THR A 263 10.44 4.87 -2.93
C THR A 263 11.70 5.60 -2.48
N VAL A 264 11.69 6.17 -1.28
CA VAL A 264 12.85 6.85 -0.67
C VAL A 264 13.41 5.95 0.43
N SER A 265 14.71 5.70 0.41
CA SER A 265 15.41 4.91 1.42
C SER A 265 16.72 5.60 1.79
N GLY A 266 16.80 6.17 3.00
CA GLY A 266 18.03 6.64 3.69
C GLY A 266 18.95 7.56 2.88
N ASN A 267 19.67 6.98 1.91
CA ASN A 267 20.68 7.62 1.06
C ASN A 267 20.34 7.52 -0.46
N SER A 268 19.12 7.15 -0.85
CA SER A 268 18.73 6.96 -2.26
C SER A 268 17.24 7.22 -2.51
N ILE A 269 16.94 7.79 -3.68
CA ILE A 269 15.59 7.90 -4.24
C ILE A 269 15.51 6.92 -5.43
N ILE A 270 14.66 5.90 -5.33
CA ILE A 270 14.39 4.97 -6.41
C ILE A 270 13.06 5.35 -7.05
N GLN A 271 13.10 5.82 -8.30
CA GLN A 271 11.93 6.14 -9.10
C GLN A 271 11.72 5.08 -10.19
N SER A 272 10.54 4.48 -10.24
CA SER A 272 10.16 3.50 -11.26
C SER A 272 9.01 4.03 -12.12
N ASN A 273 9.23 4.03 -13.43
CA ASN A 273 8.24 4.36 -14.45
C ASN A 273 7.89 3.07 -15.21
N VAL A 274 6.63 2.63 -15.15
CA VAL A 274 6.14 1.51 -15.96
C VAL A 274 5.12 2.03 -16.96
N ASN A 275 5.42 1.86 -18.25
CA ASN A 275 4.50 2.17 -19.32
C ASN A 275 3.47 1.03 -19.46
N ARG A 276 2.19 1.30 -19.19
CA ARG A 276 1.10 0.33 -19.35
C ARG A 276 0.49 0.45 -20.74
N LEU A 277 -0.29 -0.56 -21.16
CA LEU A 277 -1.07 -0.51 -22.40
C LEU A 277 -1.93 0.77 -22.41
N GLY A 278 -1.77 1.57 -23.47
CA GLY A 278 -2.48 2.84 -23.67
C GLY A 278 -3.94 2.65 -24.08
N ARG A 279 -4.54 3.69 -24.67
CA ARG A 279 -5.96 3.70 -25.06
C ARG A 279 -6.32 2.55 -26.01
N TYR A 280 -7.38 1.82 -25.69
CA TYR A 280 -7.96 0.84 -26.62
C TYR A 280 -9.49 0.75 -26.51
N TYR A 281 -10.09 0.23 -27.58
CA TYR A 281 -11.52 0.02 -27.73
C TYR A 281 -11.79 -1.48 -27.83
N MET A 282 -12.86 -1.95 -27.18
CA MET A 282 -13.21 -3.36 -27.15
C MET A 282 -14.71 -3.55 -27.34
N LEU A 283 -15.07 -4.36 -28.33
CA LEU A 283 -16.43 -4.84 -28.52
C LEU A 283 -16.50 -6.30 -28.07
N THR A 284 -17.36 -6.60 -27.09
CA THR A 284 -17.54 -7.95 -26.54
C THR A 284 -18.97 -8.39 -26.75
N PHE A 285 -19.15 -9.56 -27.36
CA PHE A 285 -20.42 -10.26 -27.38
C PHE A 285 -20.34 -11.47 -26.44
N THR A 286 -21.33 -11.63 -25.57
CA THR A 286 -21.45 -12.75 -24.64
C THR A 286 -22.81 -13.41 -24.80
N TYR A 287 -22.83 -14.73 -24.95
CA TYR A 287 -24.06 -15.52 -25.01
C TYR A 287 -24.03 -16.61 -23.94
N ARG A 288 -25.04 -16.63 -23.06
CA ARG A 288 -25.17 -17.59 -21.96
C ARG A 288 -26.13 -18.71 -22.37
N PHE A 289 -25.62 -19.93 -22.48
CA PHE A 289 -26.44 -21.12 -22.73
C PHE A 289 -27.05 -21.62 -21.41
N SER A 290 -28.35 -21.39 -21.17
CA SER A 290 -29.03 -22.09 -20.08
C SER A 290 -29.51 -23.47 -20.56
N LYS A 291 -28.62 -24.46 -20.55
CA LYS A 291 -29.01 -25.88 -20.53
C LYS A 291 -28.43 -26.54 -19.29
N MET A 292 -29.12 -26.43 -18.16
CA MET A 292 -29.17 -27.58 -17.25
C MET A 292 -30.26 -28.52 -17.81
N ALA A 293 -29.92 -29.20 -18.90
CA ALA A 293 -30.65 -30.38 -19.35
C ALA A 293 -30.01 -31.60 -18.67
N GLY A 294 -30.14 -31.64 -17.35
CA GLY A 294 -29.91 -32.83 -16.55
C GLY A 294 -31.14 -32.96 -15.68
N LYS A 295 -32.00 -33.94 -15.95
CA LYS A 295 -32.96 -34.42 -14.96
C LYS A 295 -32.17 -34.56 -13.65
N ALA A 296 -32.58 -33.85 -12.60
CA ALA A 296 -32.22 -34.31 -11.26
C ALA A 296 -32.58 -35.81 -11.22
N PRO A 297 -31.68 -36.71 -10.78
CA PRO A 297 -32.00 -38.12 -10.69
C PRO A 297 -33.35 -38.26 -9.99
N GLY A 298 -34.32 -38.86 -10.69
CA GLY A 298 -35.63 -39.09 -10.12
C GLY A 298 -35.43 -39.83 -8.80
N ARG A 299 -35.90 -39.22 -7.70
CA ARG A 299 -36.00 -39.90 -6.42
C ARG A 299 -36.94 -41.08 -6.63
N GLY A 300 -36.37 -42.26 -6.88
CA GLY A 300 -37.10 -43.52 -6.83
C GLY A 300 -37.64 -43.74 -5.41
N PRO A 301 -38.82 -44.36 -5.25
CA PRO A 301 -39.39 -44.60 -3.94
C PRO A 301 -38.64 -45.75 -3.27
N GLY A 302 -37.83 -45.44 -2.26
CA GLY A 302 -36.97 -46.43 -1.62
C GLY A 302 -36.52 -46.04 -0.21
N ARG A 303 -37.40 -46.33 0.76
CA ARG A 303 -37.12 -46.75 2.16
C ARG A 303 -36.08 -45.98 2.98
N GLY A 304 -36.60 -45.23 3.95
CA GLY A 304 -36.29 -45.32 5.39
C GLY A 304 -34.84 -45.15 5.85
N PHE A 305 -34.58 -44.03 6.54
CA PHE A 305 -34.11 -43.95 7.94
C PHE A 305 -33.56 -42.53 8.19
N GLY A 306 -34.23 -41.74 9.03
CA GLY A 306 -33.60 -40.62 9.76
C GLY A 306 -32.88 -41.15 11.01
N PRO A 307 -32.04 -40.36 11.73
CA PRO A 307 -32.36 -39.02 12.22
C PRO A 307 -31.11 -38.05 12.22
N PRO A 308 -31.01 -36.96 13.03
CA PRO A 308 -31.25 -35.59 12.56
C PRO A 308 -30.07 -34.59 12.75
N GLY A 309 -30.04 -33.55 11.90
CA GLY A 309 -29.72 -32.17 12.31
C GLY A 309 -28.25 -31.73 12.39
N GLY A 310 -27.94 -30.55 11.82
CA GLY A 310 -26.75 -29.76 12.16
C GLY A 310 -26.09 -29.05 10.98
N GLY A 311 -26.72 -28.00 10.44
CA GLY A 311 -26.13 -27.16 9.40
C GLY A 311 -25.29 -26.01 9.97
N HIS A 312 -24.12 -25.77 9.38
CA HIS A 312 -23.50 -24.45 9.30
C HIS A 312 -22.63 -24.36 8.04
N GLY A 313 -23.09 -23.56 7.07
CA GLY A 313 -22.36 -23.25 5.84
C GLY A 313 -21.38 -22.09 6.06
N GLY A 314 -20.14 -22.28 5.64
CA GLY A 314 -19.13 -21.21 5.56
C GLY A 314 -19.25 -20.43 4.25
N PRO A 315 -19.06 -19.10 4.22
CA PRO A 315 -19.08 -18.32 2.98
C PRO A 315 -17.79 -18.49 2.17
N GLY A 316 -17.96 -18.82 0.89
CA GLY A 316 -16.88 -18.85 -0.11
C GLY A 316 -16.35 -17.45 -0.44
N GLY A 317 -15.03 -17.37 -0.61
CA GLY A 317 -14.32 -16.16 -1.05
C GLY A 317 -14.40 -15.94 -2.57
N PRO A 318 -14.12 -14.72 -3.04
CA PRO A 318 -14.10 -14.40 -4.46
C PRO A 318 -12.77 -14.82 -5.12
N MET A 319 -12.87 -15.49 -6.27
CA MET A 319 -11.74 -15.68 -7.18
C MET A 319 -11.66 -14.56 -8.21
N PHE A 320 -10.43 -14.32 -8.63
CA PHE A 320 -9.94 -13.38 -9.66
C PHE A 320 -10.69 -13.41 -10.99
#